data_AF-K9QGI7-F1
#
_entry.id   AF-K9QGI7-F1
#
_cell.length_a   1.000
_cell.length_b   1.000
_cell.length_c   1.000
_cell.angle_alpha   90.00
_cell.angle_beta   90.00
_cell.angle_gamma   90.00
#
_symmetry.space_group_name_H-M   'P 1'
#
loop_
_entity.id
_entity.type
_entity.pdbx_description
1 polymer ?
#
loop_
_entity_poly.entity_id
_entity_poly.type
_entity_poly.pdbx_seq_one_letter_code
_entity_poly.pdbx_strand_id
1 'polypeptide(L)'
;MKYIKRHIKWIEIIVEVIFLIVLFLLGFFLDYELAASLFWQFYLFMAVLALILLLPIYLQSRRKQELWLFIGFNLSLLTLHFLTLNPIKPFTKFYLDAKNGLTIQEVQSLFNQRFPQGGKFPQPEWALNDEHNDGVWENRDPKEKGLVAIPDQNLNYILDPNDGRYNAEIVTVYFKDGKVVGAKYLPD
;
A
#
# COMPACT_ATOMS: atom_id res chain seq x y z
N MET A 1 -27.59 18.07 -39.37
CA MET A 1 -26.21 17.52 -39.23
C MET A 1 -25.42 18.03 -38.03
N LYS A 2 -25.45 19.33 -37.69
CA LYS A 2 -24.67 19.89 -36.55
C LYS A 2 -25.07 19.30 -35.18
N TYR A 3 -26.36 19.04 -34.97
CA TYR A 3 -26.90 18.42 -33.75
C TYR A 3 -26.44 16.96 -33.56
N ILE A 4 -26.48 16.14 -34.63
CA ILE A 4 -26.06 14.73 -34.58
C ILE A 4 -24.59 14.60 -34.19
N LYS A 5 -23.70 15.42 -34.78
CA LYS A 5 -22.27 15.46 -34.43
C LYS A 5 -22.03 15.95 -32.99
N ARG A 6 -22.91 16.78 -32.44
CA ARG A 6 -22.81 17.25 -31.04
C ARG A 6 -23.19 16.14 -30.05
N HIS A 7 -24.25 15.38 -30.33
CA HIS A 7 -24.67 14.27 -29.46
C HIS A 7 -23.65 13.15 -29.41
N ILE A 8 -23.04 12.79 -30.55
CA ILE A 8 -22.02 11.74 -30.60
C ILE A 8 -20.81 12.09 -29.70
N LYS A 9 -20.32 13.33 -29.76
CA LYS A 9 -19.20 13.78 -28.90
C LYS A 9 -19.53 13.77 -27.42
N TRP A 10 -20.77 14.07 -27.05
CA TRP A 10 -21.22 14.00 -25.65
C TRP A 10 -21.27 12.56 -25.13
N ILE A 11 -21.73 11.63 -25.97
CA ILE A 11 -21.76 10.20 -25.60
C ILE A 11 -20.34 9.67 -25.40
N GLU A 12 -19.40 10.00 -26.29
CA GLU A 12 -17.97 9.63 -26.13
C GLU A 12 -17.41 10.08 -24.78
N ILE A 13 -17.60 11.35 -24.41
CA ILE A 13 -17.11 11.89 -23.13
C ILE A 13 -17.76 11.19 -21.93
N ILE A 14 -19.07 10.92 -22.00
CA ILE A 14 -19.77 10.21 -20.92
C ILE A 14 -19.18 8.81 -20.75
N VAL A 15 -18.93 8.11 -21.86
CA VAL A 15 -18.33 6.77 -21.84
C VAL A 15 -16.91 6.83 -21.26
N GLU A 16 -16.06 7.76 -21.70
CA GLU A 16 -14.71 7.98 -21.17
C GLU A 16 -14.73 8.22 -19.66
N VAL A 17 -15.62 9.09 -19.18
CA VAL A 17 -15.75 9.40 -17.74
C VAL A 17 -16.20 8.17 -16.95
N ILE A 18 -17.19 7.41 -17.44
CA ILE A 18 -17.63 6.18 -16.78
C ILE A 18 -16.48 5.18 -16.68
N PHE A 19 -15.71 4.99 -17.76
CA PHE A 19 -14.55 4.11 -17.73
C PHE A 19 -13.49 4.57 -16.73
N LEU A 20 -13.21 5.87 -16.65
CA LEU A 20 -12.28 6.40 -15.66
C LEU A 20 -12.78 6.24 -14.22
N ILE A 21 -14.09 6.34 -13.99
CA ILE A 21 -14.70 6.04 -12.68
C ILE A 21 -14.50 4.57 -12.33
N VAL A 22 -14.80 3.64 -13.25
CA VAL A 22 -14.59 2.21 -13.03
C VAL A 22 -13.12 1.90 -12.74
N LEU A 23 -12.21 2.52 -13.51
CA LEU A 23 -10.78 2.36 -13.30
C LEU A 23 -10.33 2.95 -11.95
N PHE A 24 -10.91 4.08 -11.52
CA PHE A 24 -10.65 4.65 -10.20
C PHE A 24 -11.14 3.71 -9.09
N LEU A 25 -12.33 3.11 -9.24
CA LEU A 25 -12.86 2.13 -8.29
C LEU A 25 -11.97 0.89 -8.19
N LEU A 26 -11.39 0.43 -9.31
CA LEU A 26 -10.36 -0.62 -9.29
C LEU A 26 -9.14 -0.17 -8.49
N GLY A 27 -8.62 1.04 -8.74
CA GLY A 27 -7.49 1.59 -8.00
C GLY A 27 -7.78 1.73 -6.50
N PHE A 28 -8.98 2.18 -6.15
CA PHE A 28 -9.48 2.27 -4.79
C PHE A 28 -9.55 0.89 -4.12
N PHE A 29 -10.06 -0.13 -4.81
CA PHE A 29 -10.13 -1.49 -4.31
C PHE A 29 -8.73 -2.08 -4.04
N LEU A 30 -7.79 -1.92 -4.99
CA LEU A 30 -6.41 -2.36 -4.80
C LEU A 30 -5.72 -1.62 -3.63
N ASP A 31 -6.01 -0.33 -3.48
CA ASP A 31 -5.48 0.46 -2.38
C ASP A 31 -6.09 0.08 -1.03
N TYR A 32 -7.36 -0.29 -1.02
CA TYR A 32 -8.05 -0.81 0.15
C TYR A 32 -7.44 -2.15 0.57
N GLU A 33 -7.40 -3.15 -0.31
CA GLU A 33 -6.94 -4.50 0.06
C GLU A 33 -5.42 -4.58 0.29
N LEU A 34 -4.61 -3.86 -0.50
CA LEU A 34 -3.16 -4.11 -0.57
C LEU A 34 -2.31 -2.88 -0.24
N ALA A 35 -2.92 -1.77 0.19
CA ALA A 35 -2.23 -0.49 0.36
C ALA A 35 -1.43 -0.07 -0.88
N ALA A 36 -1.92 -0.41 -2.08
CA ALA A 36 -1.18 -0.30 -3.33
C ALA A 36 -0.63 1.11 -3.60
N SER A 37 -1.30 2.17 -3.14
CA SER A 37 -0.84 3.57 -3.29
C SER A 37 0.46 3.90 -2.56
N LEU A 38 0.99 3.01 -1.74
CA LEU A 38 2.33 3.15 -1.14
C LEU A 38 3.45 2.90 -2.15
N PHE A 39 3.17 2.16 -3.22
CA PHE A 39 4.15 1.73 -4.19
C PHE A 39 4.04 2.54 -5.47
N TRP A 40 5.16 3.03 -5.99
CA TRP A 40 5.14 3.86 -7.20
C TRP A 40 4.64 3.10 -8.44
N GLN A 41 4.82 1.78 -8.45
CA GLN A 41 4.38 0.88 -9.52
C GLN A 41 2.85 0.90 -9.70
N PHE A 42 2.09 1.11 -8.61
CA PHE A 42 0.64 1.27 -8.69
C PHE A 42 0.26 2.46 -9.59
N TYR A 43 0.89 3.62 -9.38
CA TYR A 43 0.61 4.81 -10.18
C TYR A 43 1.00 4.60 -11.64
N LEU A 44 2.15 3.96 -11.90
CA LEU A 44 2.56 3.64 -13.27
C LEU A 44 1.54 2.72 -13.94
N PHE A 45 1.16 1.64 -13.25
CA PHE A 45 0.19 0.68 -13.76
C PHE A 45 -1.15 1.33 -14.10
N MET A 46 -1.71 2.11 -13.17
CA MET A 46 -2.98 2.80 -13.38
C MET A 46 -2.89 3.88 -14.47
N ALA A 47 -1.77 4.60 -14.55
CA ALA A 47 -1.53 5.58 -15.60
C ALA A 47 -1.47 4.91 -16.98
N VAL A 48 -0.81 3.76 -17.10
CA VAL A 48 -0.76 3.00 -18.37
C VAL A 48 -2.15 2.53 -18.79
N LEU A 49 -2.95 2.02 -17.87
CA LEU A 49 -4.34 1.62 -18.17
C LEU A 49 -5.19 2.80 -18.65
N ALA A 50 -5.09 3.95 -17.99
CA ALA A 50 -5.80 5.17 -18.42
C ALA A 50 -5.30 5.66 -19.79
N LEU A 51 -4.00 5.54 -20.06
CA LEU A 51 -3.40 5.96 -21.32
C LEU A 51 -3.82 5.07 -22.48
N ILE A 52 -3.90 3.75 -22.29
CA ILE A 52 -4.42 2.81 -23.30
C ILE A 52 -5.85 3.20 -23.70
N LEU A 53 -6.65 3.67 -22.75
CA LEU A 53 -8.03 4.07 -22.99
C LEU A 53 -8.16 5.43 -23.69
N LEU A 54 -7.41 6.44 -23.24
CA LEU A 54 -7.57 7.83 -23.70
C LEU A 54 -6.69 8.17 -24.92
N LEU A 55 -5.55 7.51 -25.10
CA LEU A 55 -4.60 7.85 -26.16
C LEU A 55 -5.16 7.65 -27.58
N PRO A 56 -5.85 6.54 -27.92
CA PRO A 56 -6.40 6.36 -29.27
C PRO A 56 -7.38 7.48 -29.64
N ILE A 57 -8.24 7.85 -28.70
CA ILE A 57 -9.24 8.92 -28.86
C ILE A 57 -8.53 10.26 -29.02
N TYR A 58 -7.49 10.53 -28.22
CA TYR A 58 -6.68 11.74 -28.35
C TYR A 58 -6.01 11.84 -29.72
N LEU A 59 -5.43 10.75 -30.23
CA LEU A 59 -4.75 10.73 -31.52
C LEU A 59 -5.73 10.94 -32.69
N GLN A 60 -6.92 10.36 -32.62
CA GLN A 60 -7.95 10.48 -33.65
C GLN A 60 -8.62 11.86 -33.64
N SER A 61 -8.98 12.37 -32.46
CA SER A 61 -9.82 13.57 -32.31
C SER A 61 -9.03 14.85 -32.03
N ARG A 62 -7.76 14.72 -31.59
CA ARG A 62 -6.87 15.80 -31.12
C ARG A 62 -7.52 16.72 -30.06
N ARG A 63 -8.50 16.19 -29.29
CA ARG A 63 -9.19 16.92 -28.24
C ARG A 63 -8.28 17.08 -27.02
N LYS A 64 -8.05 18.33 -26.58
CA LYS A 64 -7.31 18.61 -25.33
C LYS A 64 -8.02 18.07 -24.07
N GLN A 65 -9.30 17.73 -24.17
CA GLN A 65 -10.09 17.19 -23.07
C GLN A 65 -9.52 15.86 -22.56
N GLU A 66 -9.00 14.99 -23.43
CA GLU A 66 -8.40 13.71 -23.03
C GLU A 66 -7.20 13.90 -22.09
N LEU A 67 -6.39 14.93 -22.38
CA LEU A 67 -5.24 15.28 -21.54
C LEU A 67 -5.70 15.74 -20.15
N TRP A 68 -6.76 16.55 -20.08
CA TRP A 68 -7.33 17.00 -18.81
C TRP A 68 -7.96 15.85 -18.02
N LEU A 69 -8.66 14.94 -18.68
CA LEU A 69 -9.21 13.73 -18.06
C LEU A 69 -8.09 12.85 -17.52
N PHE A 70 -7.02 12.64 -18.30
CA PHE A 70 -5.86 11.88 -17.87
C PHE A 70 -5.19 12.50 -16.65
N ILE A 71 -4.92 13.82 -16.68
CA ILE A 71 -4.31 14.53 -15.54
C ILE A 71 -5.21 14.46 -14.31
N GLY A 72 -6.50 14.75 -14.47
CA GLY A 72 -7.48 14.72 -13.38
C GLY A 72 -7.60 13.33 -12.74
N PHE A 73 -7.61 12.28 -13.56
CA PHE A 73 -7.59 10.90 -13.10
C PHE A 73 -6.33 10.59 -12.28
N ASN A 74 -5.13 10.91 -12.78
CA ASN A 74 -3.88 10.66 -12.05
C ASN A 74 -3.80 11.44 -10.74
N LEU A 75 -4.28 12.69 -10.71
CA LEU A 75 -4.38 13.48 -9.49
C LEU A 75 -5.35 12.86 -8.49
N SER A 76 -6.50 12.33 -8.94
CA SER A 76 -7.43 11.62 -8.07
C SER A 76 -6.79 10.37 -7.45
N LEU A 77 -6.03 9.59 -8.19
CA LEU A 77 -5.30 8.44 -7.65
C LEU A 77 -4.24 8.86 -6.64
N LEU A 78 -3.56 9.99 -6.86
CA LEU A 78 -2.58 10.51 -5.90
C LEU A 78 -3.21 10.81 -4.54
N THR A 79 -4.48 11.21 -4.49
CA THR A 79 -5.18 11.42 -3.22
C THR A 79 -5.24 10.15 -2.37
N LEU A 80 -5.29 8.96 -2.99
CA LEU A 80 -5.27 7.68 -2.29
C LEU A 80 -4.00 7.49 -1.46
N HIS A 81 -2.87 8.09 -1.83
CA HIS A 81 -1.62 8.02 -1.05
C HIS A 81 -1.80 8.51 0.40
N PHE A 82 -2.62 9.55 0.55
CA PHE A 82 -2.81 10.28 1.79
C PHE A 82 -4.03 9.80 2.57
N LEU A 83 -5.01 9.22 1.87
CA LEU A 83 -6.23 8.71 2.49
C LEU A 83 -5.94 7.40 3.24
N THR A 84 -6.22 7.40 4.54
CA THR A 84 -6.08 6.22 5.39
C THR A 84 -7.47 5.67 5.68
N LEU A 85 -7.94 4.77 4.83
CA LEU A 85 -9.31 4.24 4.87
C LEU A 85 -9.45 3.09 5.87
N ASN A 86 -8.46 2.22 5.91
CA ASN A 86 -8.43 1.01 6.73
C ASN A 86 -7.06 0.90 7.45
N PRO A 87 -6.90 -0.08 8.37
CA PRO A 87 -5.68 -0.19 9.16
C PRO A 87 -4.53 -0.90 8.43
N ILE A 88 -4.81 -1.57 7.29
CA ILE A 88 -3.80 -2.23 6.44
C ILE A 88 -2.74 -1.22 5.98
N LYS A 89 -3.15 -0.10 5.37
CA LYS A 89 -2.19 0.91 4.89
C LYS A 89 -1.22 1.44 5.96
N PRO A 90 -1.65 1.90 7.15
CA PRO A 90 -0.71 2.31 8.18
C PRO A 90 0.13 1.12 8.67
N PHE A 91 -0.39 -0.11 8.69
CA PHE A 91 0.38 -1.30 9.05
C PHE A 91 1.48 -1.62 8.02
N THR A 92 1.18 -1.58 6.72
CA THR A 92 2.18 -1.70 5.65
C THR A 92 3.19 -0.55 5.72
N LYS A 93 2.76 0.69 5.98
CA LYS A 93 3.69 1.81 6.20
C LYS A 93 4.61 1.56 7.38
N PHE A 94 4.12 0.97 8.48
CA PHE A 94 4.95 0.61 9.63
C PHE A 94 6.06 -0.36 9.22
N TYR A 95 5.71 -1.43 8.53
CA TYR A 95 6.66 -2.39 7.99
C TYR A 95 7.73 -1.73 7.09
N LEU A 96 7.32 -0.87 6.15
CA LEU A 96 8.25 -0.20 5.23
C LEU A 96 9.23 0.76 5.93
N ASP A 97 8.85 1.30 7.10
CA ASP A 97 9.69 2.21 7.88
C ASP A 97 10.57 1.51 8.92
N ALA A 98 10.32 0.23 9.22
CA ALA A 98 11.11 -0.58 10.14
C ALA A 98 12.48 -0.97 9.52
N LYS A 99 13.33 0.04 9.32
CA LYS A 99 14.63 -0.09 8.68
C LYS A 99 15.68 -0.70 9.62
N ASN A 100 16.71 -1.28 9.02
CA ASN A 100 17.86 -1.83 9.73
C ASN A 100 18.56 -0.76 10.59
N GLY A 101 19.04 -1.17 11.76
CA GLY A 101 19.79 -0.32 12.69
C GLY A 101 18.94 0.43 13.72
N LEU A 102 17.61 0.46 13.56
CA LEU A 102 16.71 1.04 14.55
C LEU A 102 16.73 0.25 15.86
N THR A 103 16.57 0.94 16.98
CA THR A 103 16.42 0.33 18.30
C THR A 103 14.98 -0.14 18.53
N ILE A 104 14.80 -1.02 19.51
CA ILE A 104 13.47 -1.47 19.96
C ILE A 104 12.57 -0.27 20.30
N GLN A 105 13.10 0.76 20.98
CA GLN A 105 12.34 1.96 21.35
C GLN A 105 11.91 2.77 20.11
N GLU A 106 12.78 2.92 19.12
CA GLU A 106 12.44 3.62 17.87
C GLU A 106 11.38 2.86 17.08
N VAL A 107 11.47 1.52 17.01
CA VAL A 107 10.44 0.69 16.35
C VAL A 107 9.09 0.84 17.05
N GLN A 108 9.06 0.79 18.38
CA GLN A 108 7.84 1.01 19.16
C GLN A 108 7.29 2.44 18.97
N SER A 109 8.16 3.44 18.89
CA SER A 109 7.74 4.81 18.60
C SER A 109 7.12 4.93 17.20
N LEU A 110 7.70 4.29 16.18
CA LEU A 110 7.16 4.26 14.81
C LEU A 110 5.80 3.56 14.75
N PHE A 111 5.62 2.52 15.56
CA PHE A 111 4.34 1.83 15.69
C PHE A 111 3.29 2.72 16.34
N ASN A 112 3.60 3.30 17.51
CA ASN A 112 2.71 4.18 18.26
C ASN A 112 2.34 5.47 17.50
N GLN A 113 3.21 5.97 16.62
CA GLN A 113 2.90 7.11 15.76
C GLN A 113 1.77 6.81 14.78
N ARG A 114 1.67 5.55 14.32
CA ARG A 114 0.66 5.12 13.33
C ARG A 114 -0.59 4.55 13.98
N PHE A 115 -0.41 3.87 15.11
CA PHE A 115 -1.47 3.29 15.93
C PHE A 115 -1.40 3.87 17.35
N PRO A 116 -1.70 5.17 17.53
CA PRO A 116 -1.72 5.77 18.86
C PRO A 116 -2.86 5.17 19.70
N GLN A 117 -2.68 5.12 21.02
CA GLN A 117 -3.74 4.72 21.94
C GLN A 117 -4.95 5.64 21.78
N GLY A 118 -6.13 5.06 21.59
CA GLY A 118 -7.37 5.81 21.32
C GLY A 118 -7.42 6.48 19.93
N GLY A 119 -6.54 6.07 19.01
CA GLY A 119 -6.53 6.54 17.63
C GLY A 119 -7.73 6.08 16.81
N LYS A 120 -7.73 6.43 15.51
CA LYS A 120 -8.78 6.04 14.55
C LYS A 120 -8.94 4.52 14.44
N PHE A 121 -7.84 3.78 14.52
CA PHE A 121 -7.82 2.32 14.47
C PHE A 121 -7.38 1.78 15.82
N PRO A 122 -7.93 0.63 16.26
CA PRO A 122 -7.45 -0.06 17.44
C PRO A 122 -5.97 -0.40 17.26
N GLN A 123 -5.23 -0.41 18.37
CA GLN A 123 -3.82 -0.74 18.34
C GLN A 123 -3.65 -2.26 18.13
N PRO A 124 -2.88 -2.70 17.12
CA PRO A 124 -2.57 -4.10 16.91
C PRO A 124 -1.89 -4.72 18.13
N GLU A 125 -2.13 -6.01 18.37
CA GLU A 125 -1.45 -6.75 19.43
C GLU A 125 0.04 -6.88 19.08
N TRP A 126 0.90 -6.86 20.10
CA TRP A 126 2.33 -7.07 19.89
C TRP A 126 2.99 -7.79 21.05
N ALA A 127 4.05 -8.55 20.75
CA ALA A 127 4.82 -9.30 21.73
C ALA A 127 6.32 -9.29 21.38
N LEU A 128 7.17 -9.09 22.39
CA LEU A 128 8.61 -9.29 22.31
C LEU A 128 8.93 -10.72 22.68
N ASN A 129 9.58 -11.44 21.78
CA ASN A 129 10.03 -12.81 22.03
C ASN A 129 11.55 -12.85 21.97
N ASP A 130 12.15 -13.50 22.97
CA ASP A 130 13.57 -13.83 22.94
C ASP A 130 13.73 -15.10 22.10
N GLU A 131 14.32 -14.97 20.91
CA GLU A 131 14.54 -16.08 19.96
C GLU A 131 15.75 -16.95 20.34
N HIS A 132 16.28 -16.78 21.55
CA HIS A 132 17.46 -17.49 22.07
C HIS A 132 17.33 -19.02 22.10
N ASN A 133 16.12 -19.60 21.96
CA ASN A 133 15.86 -21.00 22.30
C ASN A 133 15.46 -21.94 21.15
N ASP A 134 15.27 -21.44 19.91
CA ASP A 134 14.58 -22.29 18.93
C ASP A 134 15.53 -23.07 18.01
N GLY A 135 16.84 -22.76 17.98
CA GLY A 135 17.81 -23.40 17.07
C GLY A 135 17.48 -23.21 15.57
N VAL A 136 16.44 -22.44 15.24
CA VAL A 136 15.91 -22.25 13.88
C VAL A 136 16.88 -21.46 12.99
N TRP A 137 17.74 -20.64 13.59
CA TRP A 137 18.64 -19.72 12.89
C TRP A 137 20.11 -20.16 12.87
N GLU A 138 20.53 -21.10 13.73
CA GLU A 138 21.95 -21.48 13.87
C GLU A 138 22.57 -22.07 12.59
N ASN A 139 21.75 -22.52 11.63
CA ASN A 139 22.21 -23.11 10.37
C ASN A 139 21.62 -22.47 9.09
N ARG A 140 21.04 -21.26 9.18
CA ARG A 140 20.43 -20.59 8.01
C ARG A 140 21.24 -19.38 7.60
N ASP A 141 21.44 -19.19 6.29
CA ASP A 141 22.02 -17.94 5.78
C ASP A 141 21.01 -16.80 6.01
N PRO A 142 21.32 -15.79 6.84
CA PRO A 142 20.42 -14.67 7.11
C PRO A 142 20.00 -13.94 5.81
N LYS A 143 20.86 -13.95 4.78
CA LYS A 143 20.55 -13.32 3.48
C LYS A 143 19.40 -13.98 2.73
N GLU A 144 19.20 -15.29 2.88
CA GLU A 144 18.07 -16.01 2.27
C GLU A 144 16.72 -15.53 2.80
N LYS A 145 16.72 -14.92 3.99
CA LYS A 145 15.53 -14.35 4.63
C LYS A 145 15.49 -12.83 4.58
N GLY A 146 16.41 -12.20 3.84
CA GLY A 146 16.52 -10.74 3.76
C GLY A 146 17.04 -10.09 5.05
N LEU A 147 17.65 -10.86 5.95
CA LEU A 147 18.22 -10.37 7.20
C LEU A 147 19.70 -10.04 7.02
N VAL A 148 20.17 -9.03 7.76
CA VAL A 148 21.59 -8.60 7.74
C VAL A 148 22.44 -9.43 8.70
N ALA A 149 21.85 -9.96 9.76
CA ALA A 149 22.50 -10.85 10.72
C ALA A 149 21.49 -11.82 11.33
N ILE A 150 22.00 -12.84 12.02
CA ILE A 150 21.18 -13.79 12.78
C ILE A 150 20.57 -13.06 13.98
N PRO A 151 19.24 -13.03 14.12
CA PRO A 151 18.60 -12.34 15.22
C PRO A 151 18.70 -13.12 16.53
N ASP A 152 18.62 -12.40 17.65
CA ASP A 152 18.48 -12.95 19.00
C ASP A 152 17.14 -12.62 19.67
N GLN A 153 16.40 -11.65 19.12
CA GLN A 153 15.07 -11.24 19.57
C GLN A 153 14.18 -10.86 18.38
N ASN A 154 12.86 -10.96 18.55
CA ASN A 154 11.90 -10.45 17.58
C ASN A 154 10.71 -9.73 18.25
N LEU A 155 10.14 -8.76 17.55
CA LEU A 155 8.83 -8.17 17.88
C LEU A 155 7.82 -8.59 16.83
N ASN A 156 6.78 -9.27 17.27
CA ASN A 156 5.63 -9.59 16.42
C ASN A 156 4.55 -8.56 16.66
N TYR A 157 3.99 -8.03 15.57
CA TYR A 157 2.80 -7.19 15.55
C TYR A 157 1.74 -7.92 14.74
N ILE A 158 0.53 -8.02 15.28
CA ILE A 158 -0.58 -8.75 14.68
C ILE A 158 -1.75 -7.78 14.52
N LEU A 159 -2.06 -7.47 13.27
CA LEU A 159 -3.26 -6.73 12.91
C LEU A 159 -4.47 -7.64 13.13
N ASP A 160 -5.37 -7.19 14.02
CA ASP A 160 -6.46 -7.92 14.69
C ASP A 160 -7.03 -9.12 13.89
N PRO A 161 -6.84 -10.37 14.35
CA PRO A 161 -7.44 -11.56 13.74
C PRO A 161 -8.94 -11.73 14.04
N ASN A 162 -9.52 -10.91 14.93
CA ASN A 162 -10.91 -10.97 15.35
C ASN A 162 -11.78 -9.84 14.76
N ASP A 163 -11.20 -8.84 14.10
CA ASP A 163 -11.96 -7.86 13.32
C ASP A 163 -12.30 -8.48 11.96
N GLY A 164 -13.46 -9.14 11.86
CA GLY A 164 -13.95 -9.78 10.63
C GLY A 164 -14.14 -8.86 9.42
N ARG A 165 -13.71 -7.59 9.50
CA ARG A 165 -13.63 -6.65 8.39
C ARG A 165 -12.32 -6.78 7.59
N TYR A 166 -11.28 -7.45 8.11
CA TYR A 166 -9.96 -7.56 7.48
C TYR A 166 -9.32 -8.95 7.69
N ASN A 167 -8.43 -9.35 6.77
CA ASN A 167 -7.56 -10.51 6.95
C ASN A 167 -6.48 -10.20 8.00
N ALA A 168 -6.01 -11.21 8.73
CA ALA A 168 -4.99 -11.01 9.75
C ALA A 168 -3.63 -10.72 9.10
N GLU A 169 -2.96 -9.62 9.46
CA GLU A 169 -1.63 -9.30 8.93
C GLU A 169 -0.59 -9.36 10.04
N ILE A 170 0.58 -9.93 9.75
CA ILE A 170 1.66 -10.06 10.73
C ILE A 170 2.91 -9.34 10.23
N VAL A 171 3.47 -8.49 11.10
CA VAL A 171 4.79 -7.91 10.93
C VAL A 171 5.71 -8.44 12.02
N THR A 172 6.78 -9.11 11.62
CA THR A 172 7.86 -9.52 12.53
C THR A 172 9.08 -8.64 12.29
N VAL A 173 9.53 -7.94 13.32
CA VAL A 173 10.78 -7.17 13.30
C VAL A 173 11.84 -7.94 14.08
N TYR A 174 12.96 -8.23 13.43
CA TYR A 174 14.05 -9.03 13.98
C TYR A 174 15.18 -8.14 14.49
N PHE A 175 15.74 -8.46 15.65
CA PHE A 175 16.77 -7.69 16.32
C PHE A 175 18.03 -8.53 16.56
N LYS A 176 19.19 -7.87 16.52
CA LYS A 176 20.47 -8.37 17.00
C LYS A 176 21.12 -7.30 17.86
N ASP A 177 21.52 -7.64 19.09
CA ASP A 177 22.15 -6.69 20.03
C ASP A 177 21.32 -5.40 20.21
N GLY A 178 19.98 -5.55 20.25
CA GLY A 178 19.02 -4.45 20.42
C GLY A 178 18.75 -3.59 19.18
N LYS A 179 19.28 -3.96 18.00
CA LYS A 179 19.07 -3.24 16.74
C LYS A 179 18.40 -4.08 15.66
N VAL A 180 17.55 -3.47 14.84
CA VAL A 180 16.86 -4.14 13.74
C VAL A 180 17.87 -4.68 12.73
N VAL A 181 17.74 -5.97 12.41
CA VAL A 181 18.52 -6.66 11.36
C VAL A 181 17.66 -7.09 10.18
N GLY A 182 16.33 -6.96 10.30
CA GLY A 182 15.39 -7.09 9.21
C GLY A 182 13.95 -7.10 9.72
N ALA A 183 13.01 -7.08 8.79
CA ALA A 183 11.59 -7.22 9.06
C ALA A 183 10.95 -8.13 8.02
N LYS A 184 9.88 -8.81 8.41
CA LYS A 184 9.10 -9.67 7.53
C LYS A 184 7.62 -9.31 7.63
N TYR A 185 6.98 -9.23 6.48
CA TYR A 185 5.54 -9.05 6.34
C TYR A 185 4.91 -10.38 5.89
N LEU A 186 3.85 -10.79 6.57
CA LEU A 186 3.03 -11.94 6.22
C LEU A 186 1.58 -11.46 6.06
N PRO A 187 1.09 -11.34 4.82
CA PRO A 187 -0.34 -11.23 4.58
C PRO A 187 -1.00 -12.61 4.77
N ASP A 188 -2.21 -12.65 5.30
CA ASP A 188 -3.11 -13.81 5.27
C ASP A 188 -3.93 -13.84 3.96
#